data_AF-A0A3S7DEG1-F1
#
_entry.id   AF-A0A3S7DEG1-F1
#
_cell.length_a   1.000
_cell.length_b   1.000
_cell.length_c   1.000
_cell.angle_alpha   90.00
_cell.angle_beta   90.00
_cell.angle_gamma   90.00
#
_symmetry.space_group_name_H-M   'P 1'
#
loop_
_entity.id
_entity.type
_entity.pdbx_description
1 polymer ?
#
loop_
_entity_poly.entity_id
_entity_poly.type
_entity_poly.pdbx_seq_one_letter_code
_entity_poly.pdbx_strand_id
1 'polypeptide(L)'
;MGNQSKPGIYGTSSIHKAKKTQHGGFSLSQEQFLALKETKDWIDLHPDAVRYIDGECYLSRELSLLYLHLCGNKKIKKEFRKSTFARSGVRC
;
A
#
# COMPACT_ATOMS: atom_id res chain seq x y z
N MET A 1 36.47 52.26 15.59
CA MET A 1 36.67 51.09 14.71
C MET A 1 35.95 49.91 15.32
N GLY A 2 34.71 49.65 14.86
CA GLY A 2 33.84 48.61 15.42
C GLY A 2 34.08 47.26 14.74
N ASN A 3 34.58 46.30 15.51
CA ASN A 3 34.83 44.93 15.09
C ASN A 3 33.48 44.17 15.03
N GLN A 4 32.92 43.94 13.84
CA GLN A 4 31.76 43.08 13.63
C GLN A 4 32.19 41.85 12.83
N SER A 5 32.68 40.83 13.52
CA SER A 5 32.78 39.48 12.97
C SER A 5 31.42 38.81 13.09
N LYS A 6 30.68 38.69 11.99
CA LYS A 6 29.58 37.73 11.86
C LYS A 6 30.13 36.57 11.03
N PRO A 7 30.27 35.35 11.57
CA PRO A 7 30.48 34.17 10.75
C PRO A 7 29.21 33.95 9.95
N GLY A 8 29.28 34.22 8.64
CA GLY A 8 28.21 33.92 7.70
C GLY A 8 28.02 32.40 7.61
N ILE A 9 27.08 31.89 8.41
CA ILE A 9 26.57 30.52 8.28
C ILE A 9 25.79 30.47 6.95
N TYR A 10 26.46 30.05 5.88
CA TYR A 10 25.80 29.60 4.66
C TYR A 10 25.33 28.16 4.87
N GLY A 11 24.27 28.01 5.66
CA GLY A 11 23.51 26.77 5.72
C GLY A 11 22.53 26.73 4.57
N THR A 12 22.85 26.03 3.49
CA THR A 12 21.88 25.65 2.45
C THR A 12 20.92 24.62 3.03
N SER A 13 19.95 25.08 3.81
CA SER A 13 18.82 24.25 4.22
C SER A 13 17.85 24.16 3.05
N SER A 14 18.05 23.17 2.18
CA SER A 14 17.04 22.77 1.20
C SER A 14 15.84 22.23 1.97
N ILE A 15 14.88 23.09 2.28
CA ILE A 15 13.56 22.68 2.76
C ILE A 15 12.85 22.11 1.53
N HIS A 16 13.10 20.84 1.24
CA HIS A 16 12.17 20.05 0.44
C HIS A 16 10.88 20.03 1.24
N LYS A 17 9.94 20.93 0.92
CA LYS A 17 8.55 20.77 1.33
C LYS A 17 8.12 19.45 0.71
N ALA A 18 8.18 18.38 1.50
CA ALA A 18 7.63 17.10 1.13
C ALA A 18 6.19 17.41 0.74
N LYS A 19 5.91 17.32 -0.57
CA LYS A 19 4.57 17.46 -1.11
C LYS A 19 3.77 16.44 -0.31
N LYS A 20 2.89 16.89 0.58
CA LYS A 20 1.85 16.03 1.15
C LYS A 20 1.05 15.60 -0.07
N THR A 21 1.45 14.50 -0.68
CA THR A 21 0.62 13.80 -1.64
C THR A 21 -0.61 13.46 -0.82
N GLN A 22 -1.65 14.27 -0.97
CA GLN A 22 -2.99 13.89 -0.60
C GLN A 22 -3.30 12.70 -1.48
N HIS A 23 -2.93 11.51 -1.00
CA HIS A 23 -3.46 10.27 -1.48
C HIS A 23 -4.93 10.28 -1.02
N GLY A 24 -5.77 11.03 -1.74
CA GLY A 24 -7.21 10.85 -1.76
C GLY A 24 -7.50 9.53 -2.44
N GLY A 25 -6.97 8.44 -1.88
CA GLY A 25 -7.18 7.09 -2.36
C GLY A 25 -8.65 6.80 -2.20
N PHE A 26 -9.28 6.45 -3.31
CA PHE A 26 -10.60 5.83 -3.31
C PHE A 26 -10.49 4.59 -2.42
N SER A 27 -10.91 4.73 -1.16
CA SER A 27 -10.86 3.64 -0.19
C SER A 27 -12.08 2.78 -0.44
N LEU A 28 -11.95 1.81 -1.34
CA LEU A 28 -12.97 0.78 -1.51
C LEU A 28 -13.16 0.07 -0.18
N SER A 29 -14.39 0.02 0.31
CA SER A 29 -14.71 -0.86 1.43
C SER A 29 -14.56 -2.32 0.99
N GLN A 30 -14.40 -3.22 1.95
CA GLN A 30 -14.35 -4.66 1.68
C GLN A 30 -15.59 -5.13 0.90
N GLU A 31 -16.77 -4.65 1.27
CA GLU A 31 -18.04 -4.97 0.63
C GLU A 31 -18.08 -4.46 -0.82
N GLN A 32 -17.60 -3.24 -1.05
CA GLN A 32 -17.52 -2.66 -2.40
C GLN A 32 -16.56 -3.44 -3.28
N PHE A 33 -15.43 -3.89 -2.74
CA PHE A 33 -14.47 -4.73 -3.46
C PHE A 33 -15.09 -6.09 -3.84
N LEU A 34 -15.73 -6.78 -2.90
CA LEU A 34 -16.40 -8.05 -3.16
C LEU A 34 -17.62 -7.91 -4.09
N ALA A 35 -18.21 -6.71 -4.18
CA ALA A 35 -19.29 -6.42 -5.10
C ALA A 35 -18.83 -6.25 -6.56
N LEU A 36 -17.54 -6.02 -6.82
CA LEU A 36 -17.00 -5.82 -8.17
C LEU A 36 -17.21 -7.07 -9.02
N LYS A 37 -17.62 -6.87 -10.28
CA LYS A 37 -17.86 -7.97 -11.23
C LYS A 37 -16.61 -8.84 -11.40
N GLU A 38 -15.44 -8.23 -11.61
CA GLU A 38 -14.17 -8.95 -11.78
C GLU A 38 -13.82 -9.80 -10.55
N THR A 39 -14.11 -9.28 -9.35
CA THR A 39 -13.85 -9.99 -8.09
C THR A 39 -14.81 -11.17 -7.95
N LYS A 40 -16.09 -11.02 -8.28
CA LYS A 40 -17.07 -12.11 -8.30
C LYS A 40 -16.70 -13.20 -9.30
N ASP A 41 -16.42 -12.81 -10.54
CA ASP A 41 -16.02 -13.73 -11.60
C ASP A 41 -14.76 -14.54 -11.19
N TRP A 42 -13.81 -13.90 -10.50
CA TRP A 42 -12.63 -14.60 -9.96
C TRP A 42 -12.96 -15.57 -8.82
N ILE A 43 -13.85 -15.17 -7.90
CA ILE A 43 -14.29 -16.03 -6.79
C ILE A 43 -15.05 -17.25 -7.32
N ASP A 44 -15.87 -17.07 -8.36
CA ASP A 44 -16.61 -18.17 -9.00
C ASP A 44 -15.67 -19.21 -9.62
N LEU A 45 -14.52 -18.76 -10.16
CA LEU A 45 -13.47 -19.64 -10.68
C LEU A 45 -12.57 -20.24 -9.58
N HIS A 46 -12.43 -19.55 -8.45
CA HIS A 46 -11.55 -19.91 -7.33
C HIS A 46 -12.30 -19.75 -6.00
N PRO A 47 -13.18 -20.71 -5.64
CA PRO A 47 -14.03 -20.58 -4.45
C PRO A 47 -13.25 -20.55 -3.13
N ASP A 48 -11.99 -21.03 -3.14
CA ASP A 48 -11.08 -20.98 -1.99
C ASP A 48 -10.40 -19.61 -1.83
N ALA A 49 -10.60 -18.69 -2.77
CA ALA A 49 -9.98 -17.37 -2.78
C ALA A 49 -10.55 -16.42 -1.72
N VAL A 50 -11.72 -16.71 -1.17
CA VAL A 50 -12.32 -15.96 -0.05
C VAL A 50 -12.72 -16.96 1.01
N ARG A 51 -12.28 -16.72 2.25
CA ARG A 51 -12.63 -17.56 3.40
C ARG A 51 -13.18 -16.70 4.52
N TYR A 52 -14.27 -17.16 5.12
CA TYR A 52 -14.83 -16.55 6.31
C TYR A 52 -14.50 -17.42 7.51
N ILE A 53 -13.77 -16.87 8.48
CA ILE A 53 -13.35 -17.56 9.70
C ILE A 53 -13.69 -16.63 10.86
N ASP A 54 -14.51 -17.07 11.81
CA ASP A 54 -14.91 -16.30 13.00
C ASP A 54 -15.48 -14.90 12.70
N GLY A 55 -16.18 -14.75 11.57
CA GLY A 55 -16.75 -13.47 11.13
C GLY A 55 -15.77 -12.56 10.40
N GLU A 56 -14.51 -12.95 10.28
CA GLU A 56 -13.48 -12.22 9.53
C GLU A 56 -13.34 -12.77 8.11
N CYS A 57 -13.10 -11.87 7.15
CA CYS A 57 -12.93 -12.19 5.74
C CYS A 57 -11.45 -12.24 5.36
N TYR A 58 -11.00 -13.40 4.91
CA TYR A 58 -9.64 -13.64 4.45
C TYR A 58 -9.63 -13.78 2.93
N LEU A 59 -8.84 -12.94 2.27
CA LEU A 59 -8.63 -12.98 0.82
C LEU A 59 -7.38 -13.79 0.47
N SER A 60 -7.40 -14.45 -0.67
CA SER A 60 -6.21 -15.02 -1.29
C SER A 60 -5.16 -13.95 -1.56
N ARG A 61 -3.93 -14.39 -1.84
CA ARG A 61 -2.83 -13.49 -2.18
C ARG A 61 -3.16 -12.63 -3.40
N GLU A 62 -3.78 -13.21 -4.40
CA GLU A 62 -4.13 -12.60 -5.68
C GLU A 62 -5.18 -11.50 -5.46
N LEU A 63 -6.26 -11.81 -4.74
CA LEU A 63 -7.31 -10.84 -4.41
C LEU A 63 -6.79 -9.73 -3.46
N SER A 64 -5.93 -10.06 -2.51
CA SER A 64 -5.29 -9.07 -1.63
C SER A 64 -4.45 -8.07 -2.43
N LEU A 65 -3.71 -8.54 -3.45
CA LEU A 65 -2.91 -7.67 -4.32
C LEU A 65 -3.76 -6.79 -5.23
N LEU A 66 -4.91 -7.29 -5.68
CA LEU A 66 -5.88 -6.53 -6.46
C LEU A 66 -6.53 -5.45 -5.59
N TYR A 67 -7.01 -5.80 -4.40
CA TYR A 67 -7.57 -4.86 -3.43
C TYR A 67 -6.58 -3.72 -3.13
N LEU A 68 -5.35 -4.06 -2.75
CA LEU A 68 -4.30 -3.06 -2.48
C LEU A 68 -3.92 -2.22 -3.70
N HIS A 69 -4.08 -2.76 -4.91
CA HIS A 69 -3.89 -2.02 -6.14
C HIS A 69 -4.95 -0.95 -6.33
N LEU A 70 -6.23 -1.33 -6.17
CA LEU A 70 -7.39 -0.46 -6.37
C LEU A 70 -7.46 0.62 -5.30
N CYS A 71 -7.10 0.32 -4.05
CA CYS A 71 -6.98 1.32 -2.98
C CYS A 71 -5.81 2.29 -3.20
N GLY A 72 -4.99 2.10 -4.24
CA GLY A 72 -3.89 3.00 -4.59
C GLY A 72 -2.68 2.96 -3.64
N ASN A 73 -2.65 2.01 -2.70
CA ASN A 73 -1.62 1.97 -1.65
C ASN A 73 -0.38 1.18 -2.08
N LYS A 74 0.44 1.79 -2.95
CA LYS A 74 1.65 1.18 -3.54
C LYS A 74 2.66 0.69 -2.50
N LYS A 75 2.78 1.39 -1.35
CA LYS A 75 3.71 1.02 -0.27
C LYS A 75 3.28 -0.30 0.37
N ILE A 76 2.01 -0.39 0.79
CA ILE A 76 1.47 -1.62 1.40
C ILE A 76 1.51 -2.77 0.39
N LYS A 77 1.13 -2.54 -0.88
CA LYS A 77 1.24 -3.55 -1.94
C LYS A 77 2.67 -4.10 -2.08
N LYS A 78 3.69 -3.25 -2.02
CA LYS A 78 5.10 -3.67 -2.10
C LYS A 78 5.51 -4.51 -0.90
N GLU A 79 5.16 -4.08 0.31
CA GLU A 79 5.49 -4.82 1.53
C GLU A 79 4.75 -6.16 1.60
N PHE A 80 3.48 -6.20 1.21
CA PHE A 80 2.70 -7.44 1.11
C PHE A 80 3.29 -8.42 0.08
N ARG A 81 3.77 -7.91 -1.07
CA ARG A 81 4.49 -8.75 -2.04
C ARG A 81 5.75 -9.37 -1.45
N LYS A 82 6.55 -8.59 -0.71
CA LYS A 82 7.77 -9.09 -0.06
C LYS A 82 7.46 -10.14 1.00
N SER A 83 6.49 -9.88 1.87
CA SER A 83 6.15 -10.78 2.97
C SER A 83 5.57 -12.11 2.48
N THR A 84 4.74 -12.07 1.44
CA THR A 84 4.20 -13.29 0.83
C THR A 84 5.28 -14.08 0.08
N PHE A 85 6.23 -13.41 -0.57
CA PHE A 85 7.36 -14.06 -1.24
C PHE A 85 8.35 -14.69 -0.25
N ALA A 86 8.60 -14.05 0.90
CA ALA A 86 9.49 -14.57 1.95
C ALA A 86 8.92 -15.82 2.66
N ARG A 87 7.60 -16.01 2.63
CA ARG A 87 6.92 -17.17 3.24
C ARG A 87 6.90 -18.40 2.34
N SER A 88 6.88 -18.21 1.03
CA SER A 88 7.15 -19.25 0.04
C SER A 88 8.66 -19.41 -0.06
N GLY A 89 9.26 -20.26 0.76
CA GLY A 89 10.70 -20.55 0.78
C GLY A 89 11.22 -21.23 -0.49
N VAL A 90 10.97 -20.67 -1.67
CA VAL A 90 11.68 -20.99 -2.91
C VAL A 90 12.82 -19.99 -2.99
N ARG A 91 13.94 -20.36 -2.36
CA ARG A 91 15.24 -19.82 -2.72
C ARG A 91 15.48 -20.28 -4.17
N CYS A 92 15.54 -19.34 -5.10
CA CYS A 92 16.12 -19.59 -6.40
C CYS A 92 17.58 -20.02 -6.24
#